data_AF-A0A521DHK5-F1
#
_entry.id   AF-A0A521DHK5-F1
#
_cell.length_a   1.000
_cell.length_b   1.000
_cell.length_c   1.000
_cell.angle_alpha   90.00
_cell.angle_beta   90.00
_cell.angle_gamma   90.00
#
_symmetry.space_group_name_H-M   'P 1'
#
loop_
_entity.id
_entity.type
_entity.pdbx_description
1 polymer ?
#
loop_
_entity_poly.entity_id
_entity_poly.type
_entity_poly.pdbx_seq_one_letter_code
_entity_poly.pdbx_strand_id
1 'polypeptide(L)'
;MLEITPDKIAHVIIRAREYDSGVNAWAHSGQRTGHGTETELSEFIAALNDDEKASLVAVMWIGRDTFAADELAEAIRTAKAESRAPTESYLMGEPQLADYLEAGMEALGLSPEAAEDDLQRPV
;
A
#
# COMPACT_ATOMS: atom_id res chain seq x y z
N MET A 1 15.69 3.63 -5.23
CA MET A 1 14.86 2.87 -6.20
C MET A 1 13.76 2.24 -5.37
N LEU A 2 12.51 2.25 -5.84
CA LEU A 2 11.43 1.56 -5.14
C LEU A 2 11.75 0.06 -5.11
N GLU A 3 11.71 -0.53 -3.91
CA GLU A 3 11.95 -1.96 -3.74
C GLU A 3 10.65 -2.76 -3.87
N ILE A 4 9.51 -2.06 -3.85
CA ILE A 4 8.18 -2.59 -4.14
C ILE A 4 7.76 -2.23 -5.57
N THR A 5 7.15 -3.18 -6.27
CA THR A 5 6.61 -2.96 -7.61
C THR A 5 5.29 -2.18 -7.57
N PRO A 6 5.01 -1.29 -8.54
CA PRO A 6 3.75 -0.55 -8.62
C PRO A 6 2.50 -1.44 -8.53
N ASP A 7 2.56 -2.63 -9.14
CA ASP A 7 1.50 -3.66 -9.12
C ASP A 7 1.08 -4.06 -7.70
N LYS A 8 2.07 -4.22 -6.80
CA LYS A 8 1.83 -4.57 -5.40
C LYS A 8 1.21 -3.40 -4.64
N ILE A 9 1.59 -2.16 -4.96
CA ILE A 9 1.00 -0.96 -4.36
C ILE A 9 -0.46 -0.83 -4.82
N ALA A 10 -0.74 -1.03 -6.11
CA ALA A 10 -2.09 -1.02 -6.66
C ALA A 10 -2.98 -2.09 -6.01
N HIS A 11 -2.44 -3.30 -5.79
CA HIS A 11 -3.14 -4.36 -5.05
C HIS A 11 -3.51 -3.92 -3.63
N VAL A 12 -2.59 -3.29 -2.89
CA VAL A 12 -2.84 -2.75 -1.54
C VAL A 12 -3.91 -1.66 -1.58
N ILE A 13 -3.88 -0.75 -2.56
CA ILE A 13 -4.88 0.34 -2.71
C ILE A 13 -6.29 -0.23 -2.87
N ILE A 14 -6.45 -1.17 -3.80
CA ILE A 14 -7.77 -1.81 -4.07
C ILE A 14 -8.29 -2.45 -2.79
N ARG A 15 -7.44 -3.23 -2.11
CA ARG A 15 -7.82 -3.94 -0.89
C ARG A 15 -8.11 -3.00 0.29
N ALA A 16 -7.33 -1.93 0.43
CA ALA A 16 -7.53 -0.91 1.45
C ALA A 16 -8.85 -0.16 1.26
N ARG A 17 -9.24 0.12 0.02
CA ARG A 17 -10.53 0.76 -0.31
C ARG A 17 -11.72 -0.16 -0.01
N GLU A 18 -11.60 -1.46 -0.26
CA GLU A 18 -12.61 -2.45 0.17
C GLU A 18 -12.73 -2.53 1.69
N TYR A 19 -11.60 -2.47 2.40
CA TYR A 19 -11.55 -2.47 3.86
C TYR A 19 -12.22 -1.22 4.45
N ASP A 20 -11.87 -0.03 3.98
CA ASP A 20 -12.46 1.24 4.43
C ASP A 20 -13.97 1.32 4.14
N SER A 21 -14.41 0.84 2.98
CA SER A 21 -15.82 0.82 2.60
C SER A 21 -16.69 -0.13 3.44
N GLY A 22 -16.08 -0.98 4.29
CA GLY A 22 -16.78 -1.99 5.08
C GLY A 22 -17.47 -3.07 4.24
N VAL A 23 -17.20 -3.11 2.93
CA VAL A 23 -17.76 -4.08 1.99
C VAL A 23 -16.90 -5.33 1.96
N ASN A 24 -17.33 -6.38 2.63
CA ASN A 24 -16.85 -7.73 2.35
C ASN A 24 -17.59 -8.26 1.10
N ALA A 25 -16.93 -8.28 -0.06
CA ALA A 25 -17.49 -8.80 -1.31
C ALA A 25 -18.06 -10.24 -1.22
N TRP A 26 -17.77 -10.96 -0.13
CA TRP A 26 -18.18 -12.33 0.17
C TRP A 26 -19.20 -12.49 1.32
N ALA A 27 -19.89 -11.42 1.76
CA ALA A 27 -20.82 -11.43 2.92
C ALA A 27 -22.09 -12.30 2.82
N HIS A 28 -22.30 -13.04 1.72
CA HIS A 28 -23.56 -13.76 1.49
C HIS A 28 -23.74 -15.02 2.36
N SER A 29 -22.72 -15.44 3.11
CA SER A 29 -22.85 -16.50 4.13
C SER A 29 -22.78 -15.89 5.53
N GLY A 30 -23.89 -15.94 6.26
CA GLY A 30 -24.09 -15.29 7.55
C GLY A 30 -23.19 -15.75 8.70
N GLN A 31 -21.91 -15.37 8.65
CA GLN A 31 -21.00 -15.41 9.79
C GLN A 31 -20.36 -14.02 9.94
N ARG A 32 -20.86 -13.27 10.92
CA ARG A 32 -20.34 -11.95 11.29
C ARG A 32 -18.99 -12.11 11.97
N THR A 33 -17.95 -11.56 11.36
CA THR A 33 -17.02 -10.58 11.95
C THR A 33 -16.28 -9.93 10.77
N GLY A 34 -15.97 -8.64 10.85
CA GLY A 34 -15.20 -7.90 9.83
C GLY A 34 -13.74 -8.33 9.74
N HIS A 35 -13.46 -9.64 9.79
CA HIS A 35 -12.12 -10.21 9.84
C HIS A 35 -11.62 -10.69 8.47
N GLY A 36 -12.48 -10.97 7.49
CA GLY A 36 -12.01 -11.59 6.23
C GLY A 36 -11.11 -10.67 5.40
N THR A 37 -11.53 -9.42 5.20
CA THR A 37 -10.81 -8.42 4.38
C THR A 37 -9.63 -7.78 5.11
N GLU A 38 -9.80 -7.52 6.41
CA GLU A 38 -8.75 -7.03 7.30
C GLU A 38 -7.58 -8.04 7.41
N THR A 39 -7.91 -9.34 7.51
CA THR A 39 -6.91 -10.41 7.55
C THR A 39 -6.17 -10.54 6.23
N GLU A 40 -6.85 -10.47 5.08
CA GLU A 40 -6.18 -10.65 3.79
C GLU A 40 -5.22 -9.50 3.44
N LEU A 41 -5.61 -8.24 3.70
CA LEU A 41 -4.72 -7.09 3.48
C LEU A 41 -3.53 -7.12 4.43
N SER A 42 -3.78 -7.38 5.71
CA SER A 42 -2.69 -7.47 6.70
C SER A 42 -1.76 -8.64 6.43
N GLU A 43 -2.26 -9.80 6.01
CA GLU A 43 -1.46 -10.96 5.59
C GLU A 43 -0.61 -10.64 4.35
N PHE A 44 -1.18 -9.95 3.35
CA PHE A 44 -0.44 -9.53 2.17
C PHE A 44 0.70 -8.58 2.55
N ILE A 45 0.43 -7.55 3.34
CA ILE A 45 1.46 -6.62 3.81
C ILE A 45 2.50 -7.36 4.66
N ALA A 46 2.07 -8.26 5.56
CA ALA A 46 2.97 -9.03 6.41
C ALA A 46 3.92 -9.94 5.60
N ALA A 47 3.46 -10.44 4.45
CA ALA A 47 4.24 -11.28 3.54
C ALA A 47 5.27 -10.51 2.69
N LEU A 48 5.16 -9.17 2.60
CA LEU A 48 6.19 -8.34 1.97
C LEU A 48 7.50 -8.39 2.77
N ASN A 49 8.62 -8.27 2.06
CA ASN A 49 9.92 -8.14 2.73
C ASN A 49 10.07 -6.75 3.39
N ASP A 50 11.05 -6.59 4.28
CA ASP A 50 11.24 -5.34 5.04
C ASP A 50 11.49 -4.11 4.14
N ASP A 51 12.15 -4.32 3.00
CA ASP A 51 12.45 -3.28 2.02
C ASP A 51 11.20 -2.83 1.25
N GLU A 52 10.33 -3.79 0.89
CA GLU A 52 9.03 -3.56 0.28
C GLU A 52 8.08 -2.85 1.25
N LYS A 53 8.04 -3.29 2.51
CA LYS A 53 7.26 -2.65 3.59
C LYS A 53 7.70 -1.20 3.78
N ALA A 54 8.99 -0.94 3.86
CA ALA A 54 9.53 0.40 3.99
C ALA A 54 9.21 1.28 2.77
N SER A 55 9.27 0.71 1.57
CA SER A 55 8.87 1.40 0.34
C SER A 55 7.39 1.75 0.34
N LEU A 56 6.52 0.84 0.79
CA LEU A 56 5.08 1.08 0.89
C LEU A 56 4.76 2.20 1.89
N VAL A 57 5.38 2.20 3.07
CA VAL A 57 5.25 3.28 4.06
C VAL A 57 5.74 4.62 3.50
N ALA A 58 6.87 4.62 2.79
CA ALA A 58 7.42 5.82 2.19
C ALA A 58 6.46 6.43 1.14
N VAL A 59 5.84 5.60 0.29
CA VAL A 59 4.84 6.05 -0.69
C VAL A 59 3.63 6.66 0.01
N MET A 60 3.12 6.01 1.07
CA MET A 60 2.02 6.55 1.88
C MET A 60 2.38 7.91 2.49
N TRP A 61 3.59 8.06 3.04
CA TRP A 61 4.04 9.34 3.60
C TRP A 61 4.16 10.44 2.55
N ILE A 62 4.55 10.12 1.32
CA ILE A 62 4.57 11.09 0.21
C ILE A 62 3.16 11.56 -0.13
N GLY A 63 2.20 10.64 -0.25
CA GLY A 63 0.80 11.03 -0.51
C GLY A 63 0.09 11.75 0.64
N ARG A 64 0.68 11.70 1.85
CA ARG A 64 0.26 12.50 3.02
C ARG A 64 1.04 13.81 3.16
N ASP A 65 1.82 14.20 2.16
CA ASP A 65 2.70 15.38 2.17
C ASP A 65 3.68 15.40 3.37
N THR A 66 4.03 14.24 3.92
CA THR A 66 5.02 14.13 5.01
C THR A 66 6.45 14.17 4.46
N PHE A 67 6.65 13.67 3.24
CA PHE A 67 7.88 13.79 2.46
C PHE A 67 7.55 14.21 1.04
N ALA A 68 8.47 14.87 0.35
CA ALA A 68 8.33 15.15 -1.08
C ALA A 68 8.68 13.91 -1.93
N ALA A 69 8.22 13.89 -3.18
CA ALA A 69 8.53 12.83 -4.13
C ALA A 69 10.04 12.68 -4.40
N ASP A 70 10.80 13.77 -4.37
CA ASP A 70 12.26 13.74 -4.51
C ASP A 70 12.98 13.21 -3.26
N GLU A 71 12.31 13.24 -2.10
CA GLU A 71 12.79 12.75 -0.81
C GLU A 71 12.48 11.26 -0.58
N LEU A 72 11.99 10.54 -1.60
CA LEU A 72 11.64 9.12 -1.49
C LEU A 72 12.74 8.26 -0.85
N ALA A 73 14.00 8.49 -1.22
CA ALA A 73 15.12 7.72 -0.67
C ALA A 73 15.36 8.01 0.82
N GLU A 74 15.01 9.20 1.30
CA GLU A 74 15.02 9.54 2.72
C GLU A 74 13.81 8.94 3.43
N ALA A 75 12.62 9.07 2.85
CA ALA A 75 11.40 8.46 3.38
C ALA A 75 11.56 6.94 3.60
N ILE A 76 12.15 6.21 2.64
CA ILE A 76 12.43 4.76 2.79
C ILE A 76 13.40 4.49 3.93
N ARG A 77 14.48 5.26 4.05
CA ARG A 77 15.47 5.09 5.15
C ARG A 77 14.84 5.36 6.50
N THR A 78 14.01 6.38 6.59
CA THR A 78 13.26 6.72 7.81
C THR A 78 12.27 5.60 8.14
N ALA A 79 11.52 5.10 7.16
CA ALA A 79 10.58 3.99 7.36
C ALA A 79 11.29 2.73 7.89
N LYS A 80 12.46 2.38 7.35
CA LYS A 80 13.28 1.27 7.87
C LYS A 80 13.74 1.52 9.31
N ALA A 81 14.14 2.75 9.64
CA ALA A 81 14.62 3.11 10.98
C ALA A 81 13.47 3.15 12.02
N GLU A 82 12.27 3.52 11.60
CA GLU A 82 11.09 3.64 12.45
C GLU A 82 10.26 2.35 12.53
N SER A 83 10.55 1.34 11.72
CA SER A 83 9.89 0.03 11.71
C SER A 83 10.16 -0.79 12.98
N ARG A 84 9.58 -0.35 14.11
CA ARG A 84 9.69 -0.98 15.44
C ARG A 84 8.47 -1.84 15.79
N ALA A 85 7.38 -1.67 15.05
CA ALA A 85 6.13 -2.41 15.18
C ALA A 85 5.77 -3.07 13.84
N PRO A 86 4.89 -4.08 13.82
CA PRO A 86 4.43 -4.70 12.58
C PRO A 86 3.86 -3.64 11.63
N THR A 87 4.47 -3.51 10.45
CA THR A 87 4.10 -2.49 9.46
C THR A 87 2.66 -2.62 9.03
N GLU A 88 2.16 -3.85 8.93
CA GLU A 88 0.76 -4.16 8.64
C GLU A 88 -0.19 -3.51 9.66
N SER A 89 0.12 -3.58 10.96
CA SER A 89 -0.73 -2.97 11.99
C SER A 89 -0.72 -1.44 11.93
N TYR A 90 0.41 -0.85 11.53
CA TYR A 90 0.53 0.60 11.34
C TYR A 90 -0.30 1.07 10.14
N LEU A 91 -0.15 0.42 8.99
CA LEU A 91 -0.88 0.79 7.77
C LEU A 91 -2.39 0.53 7.88
N MET A 92 -2.80 -0.58 8.50
CA MET A 92 -4.23 -0.89 8.73
C MET A 92 -4.90 0.10 9.70
N GLY A 93 -4.12 0.82 10.50
CA GLY A 93 -4.62 1.89 11.37
C GLY A 93 -4.83 3.23 10.66
N GLU A 94 -4.40 3.37 9.40
CA GLU A 94 -4.54 4.60 8.61
C GLU A 94 -5.86 4.56 7.80
N PRO A 95 -6.90 5.31 8.20
CA PRO A 95 -8.21 5.25 7.55
C PRO A 95 -8.17 5.67 6.07
N GLN A 96 -7.26 6.56 5.69
CA GLN A 96 -7.14 7.05 4.31
C GLN A 96 -5.95 6.41 3.58
N LEU A 97 -5.57 5.18 3.97
CA LEU A 97 -4.42 4.48 3.39
C LEU A 97 -4.48 4.41 1.85
N ALA A 98 -5.65 4.06 1.30
CA ALA A 98 -5.84 3.95 -0.15
C ALA A 98 -5.57 5.30 -0.84
N ASP A 99 -6.20 6.37 -0.37
CA ASP A 99 -6.05 7.71 -0.96
C ASP A 99 -4.60 8.21 -0.86
N TYR A 100 -3.91 7.96 0.26
CA TYR A 100 -2.50 8.34 0.42
C TYR A 100 -1.57 7.53 -0.48
N LEU A 101 -1.81 6.23 -0.67
CA LEU A 101 -1.01 5.43 -1.60
C LEU A 101 -1.24 5.86 -3.05
N GLU A 102 -2.49 6.17 -3.44
CA GLU A 102 -2.83 6.71 -4.76
C GLU A 102 -2.11 8.04 -5.02
N ALA A 103 -2.22 8.99 -4.08
CA ALA A 103 -1.56 10.29 -4.16
C ALA A 103 -0.02 10.16 -4.18
N GLY A 104 0.54 9.24 -3.39
CA GLY A 104 1.97 8.99 -3.35
C GLY A 104 2.51 8.41 -4.65
N MET A 105 1.77 7.49 -5.28
CA MET A 105 2.14 6.97 -6.60
C MET A 105 2.05 8.06 -7.67
N GLU A 106 0.99 8.87 -7.68
CA GLU A 106 0.84 10.00 -8.61
C GLU A 106 2.00 11.00 -8.48
N ALA A 107 2.36 11.36 -7.24
CA ALA A 107 3.49 12.26 -6.96
C ALA A 107 4.83 11.69 -7.45
N LEU A 108 4.99 10.37 -7.45
CA LEU A 108 6.16 9.66 -7.98
C LEU A 108 6.11 9.47 -9.50
N GLY A 109 5.03 9.92 -10.17
CA GLY A 109 4.82 9.73 -11.60
C GLY A 109 4.47 8.29 -11.98
N LEU A 110 3.98 7.49 -11.03
CA LEU A 110 3.51 6.12 -11.22
C LEU A 110 1.99 6.14 -11.30
N SER A 111 1.41 5.75 -12.44
CA SER A 111 -0.04 5.58 -12.51
C SER A 111 -0.43 4.15 -12.12
N PRO A 112 -1.50 3.96 -11.29
CA PRO A 112 -2.02 2.63 -10.96
C PRO A 112 -2.43 1.84 -12.21
N GLU A 113 -2.95 2.53 -13.24
CA GLU A 113 -3.36 1.94 -14.53
C GLU A 113 -2.17 1.68 -15.47
N ALA A 114 -1.04 2.39 -15.30
CA ALA A 114 0.14 2.21 -16.15
C ALA A 114 1.01 1.01 -15.76
N ALA A 115 0.74 0.38 -14.62
CA ALA A 115 1.37 -0.90 -14.26
C ALA A 115 1.00 -2.03 -15.26
N GLU A 116 -0.10 -1.89 -16.00
CA GLU A 116 -0.48 -2.80 -17.08
C GLU A 116 0.35 -2.59 -18.38
N ASP A 117 0.95 -1.40 -18.59
CA ASP A 117 1.58 -1.01 -19.87
C ASP A 117 3.07 -1.41 -19.97
N ASP A 118 3.82 -1.51 -18.87
CA ASP A 118 5.25 -1.89 -18.93
C ASP A 118 5.45 -3.40 -19.25
N LEU A 119 4.40 -4.21 -19.13
CA LEU A 119 4.39 -5.63 -19.56
C LEU A 119 3.96 -5.84 -21.03
N GLN A 120 3.47 -4.80 -21.72
CA GLN A 120 2.98 -4.89 -23.10
C GLN A 120 3.97 -4.42 -24.16
N ARG A 121 5.27 -4.30 -23.87
CA ARG A 121 6.27 -4.03 -24.91
C ARG A 121 6.72 -5.36 -25.57
N PRO A 122 6.19 -5.74 -26.75
CA PRO A 122 6.73 -6.89 -27.47
C PRO A 122 8.16 -6.58 -27.90
N VAL A 123 9.08 -7.51 -27.62
CA VAL A 123 10.40 -7.57 -28.26
C VAL A 123 10.30 -8.20 -29.65
#